data_AF-A0A9Q0EHC6-F1
#
_entry.id   AF-A0A9Q0EHC6-F1
#
_cell.length_a   1.000
_cell.length_b   1.000
_cell.length_c   1.000
_cell.angle_alpha   90.00
_cell.angle_beta   90.00
_cell.angle_gamma   90.00
#
_symmetry.space_group_name_H-M   'P 1'
#
loop_
_entity.id
_entity.type
_entity.pdbx_description
1 polymer ?
#
loop_
_entity_poly.entity_id
_entity_poly.type
_entity_poly.pdbx_seq_one_letter_code
_entity_poly.pdbx_strand_id
1 'polypeptide(L)'
;MPPPPQKNRNGIPDRWLDYQSAGKRIPGTRFVSFKVPLKQALNCNLSQSDVFGHWELLDTLGKRKEELGLIIDLTFTTRYYKLEDVPDSLMFLKIFTQGHEVPSNDTILSFKQAVHRFLQDNKDNDKLIGVHCTHGLNRTGYLVCRYLIDVDGVDPKKAIELFNSSRGHTIERENYLRDLRSGPKRSNTGMEECKQEAQRGRAVCRPSSDPSGHLEDGHMARVDDRYSHRTEYRTRTPSHM
;
A
#
# COMPACT_ATOMS: atom_id res chain seq x y z
N MET A 1 -1.68 -31.71 28.28
CA MET A 1 -1.19 -30.46 27.65
C MET A 1 -2.38 -29.55 27.43
N PRO A 2 -2.31 -28.25 27.77
CA PRO A 2 -3.36 -27.32 27.40
C PRO A 2 -3.45 -27.23 25.86
N PRO A 3 -4.65 -27.03 25.30
CA PRO A 3 -4.77 -26.82 23.86
C PRO A 3 -3.97 -25.58 23.45
N PRO A 4 -3.35 -25.57 22.25
CA PRO A 4 -2.67 -24.39 21.76
C PRO A 4 -3.66 -23.22 21.75
N PRO A 5 -3.24 -22.01 22.16
CA PRO A 5 -4.12 -20.86 22.22
C PRO A 5 -4.78 -20.65 20.85
N GLN A 6 -6.11 -20.54 20.84
CA GLN A 6 -6.86 -20.27 19.63
C GLN A 6 -6.37 -18.95 19.04
N LYS A 7 -5.66 -19.01 17.91
CA LYS A 7 -5.23 -17.80 17.20
C LYS A 7 -6.47 -17.03 16.79
N ASN A 8 -6.65 -15.85 17.38
CA ASN A 8 -7.74 -14.96 17.05
C ASN A 8 -7.61 -14.56 15.56
N ARG A 9 -8.42 -15.18 14.70
CA ARG A 9 -8.35 -15.00 13.24
C ARG A 9 -8.60 -13.56 12.79
N ASN A 10 -9.14 -12.73 13.69
CA ASN A 10 -9.46 -11.32 13.45
C ASN A 10 -8.44 -10.34 14.04
N GLY A 11 -7.37 -10.82 14.69
CA GLY A 11 -6.32 -9.97 15.25
C GLY A 11 -5.24 -9.54 14.26
N ILE A 12 -4.23 -8.82 14.75
CA ILE A 12 -2.99 -8.56 14.01
C ILE A 12 -2.29 -9.89 13.65
N PRO A 13 -1.54 -9.95 12.54
CA PRO A 13 -0.80 -11.16 12.20
C PRO A 13 0.27 -11.51 13.25
N ASP A 14 0.50 -12.81 13.47
CA ASP A 14 1.57 -13.28 14.36
C ASP A 14 2.92 -12.67 14.00
N ARG A 15 3.70 -12.28 15.01
CA ARG A 15 5.02 -11.63 14.89
C ARG A 15 5.01 -10.32 14.09
N TRP A 16 3.86 -9.73 13.76
CA TRP A 16 3.82 -8.51 12.95
C TRP A 16 4.48 -7.31 13.65
N LEU A 17 4.44 -7.28 14.98
CA LEU A 17 5.11 -6.26 15.80
C LEU A 17 6.64 -6.43 15.83
N ASP A 18 7.13 -7.65 15.63
CA ASP A 18 8.57 -7.98 15.67
C ASP A 18 9.35 -7.38 14.49
N TYR A 19 8.66 -6.96 13.42
CA TYR A 19 9.28 -6.41 12.23
C TYR A 19 9.07 -4.90 12.11
N GLN A 20 10.14 -4.22 11.72
CA GLN A 20 10.11 -2.79 11.36
C GLN A 20 9.09 -2.55 10.25
N SER A 21 8.35 -1.44 10.37
CA SER A 21 7.21 -1.14 9.50
C SER A 21 7.61 -1.00 8.03
N ALA A 22 8.61 -0.16 7.72
CA ALA A 22 9.11 0.03 6.37
C ALA A 22 10.64 0.01 6.33
N GLY A 23 11.19 -0.70 5.36
CA GLY A 23 12.60 -0.64 4.99
C GLY A 23 12.95 0.68 4.28
N LYS A 24 14.19 0.79 3.84
CA LYS A 24 14.70 1.85 2.97
C LYS A 24 14.51 1.45 1.50
N ARG A 25 14.55 2.44 0.60
CA ARG A 25 14.70 2.19 -0.83
C ARG A 25 15.94 1.34 -1.09
N ILE A 26 15.83 0.33 -1.95
CA ILE A 26 16.98 -0.48 -2.37
C ILE A 26 17.82 0.37 -3.35
N PRO A 27 19.11 0.63 -3.06
CA PRO A 27 19.96 1.47 -3.90
C PRO A 27 20.00 1.01 -5.36
N GLY A 28 19.93 1.96 -6.29
CA GLY A 28 19.94 1.68 -7.74
C GLY A 28 18.62 1.14 -8.30
N THR A 29 17.57 1.04 -7.48
CA THR A 29 16.25 0.56 -7.89
C THR A 29 15.15 1.53 -7.48
N ARG A 30 13.91 1.24 -7.85
CA ARG A 30 12.71 1.94 -7.36
C ARG A 30 11.92 1.10 -6.35
N PHE A 31 12.52 0.09 -5.73
CA PHE A 31 11.84 -0.76 -4.75
C PHE A 31 11.96 -0.24 -3.32
N VAL A 32 10.84 -0.28 -2.60
CA VAL A 32 10.79 -0.20 -1.13
C VAL A 32 9.92 -1.32 -0.58
N SER A 33 10.33 -1.92 0.52
CA SER A 33 9.62 -3.07 1.12
C SER A 33 9.19 -2.79 2.55
N PHE A 34 7.98 -3.18 2.89
CA PHE A 34 7.34 -2.92 4.19
C PHE A 34 6.47 -4.09 4.63
N LYS A 35 6.15 -4.17 5.93
CA LYS A 35 5.14 -5.14 6.42
C LYS A 35 3.74 -4.73 5.97
N VAL A 36 2.75 -5.61 6.09
CA VAL A 36 1.39 -5.25 5.64
C VAL A 36 0.86 -4.04 6.42
N PRO A 37 0.43 -2.95 5.76
CA PRO A 37 -0.35 -1.90 6.40
C PRO A 37 -1.68 -2.50 6.90
N LEU A 38 -2.13 -2.12 8.08
CA LEU A 38 -3.36 -2.62 8.66
C LEU A 38 -4.46 -1.56 8.53
N LYS A 39 -5.69 -1.98 8.22
CA LYS A 39 -6.87 -1.13 8.29
C LYS A 39 -7.12 -0.66 9.73
N GLN A 40 -7.85 0.43 9.88
CA GLN A 40 -8.09 1.06 11.17
C GLN A 40 -8.61 0.10 12.26
N ALA A 41 -9.57 -0.77 11.91
CA ALA A 41 -10.14 -1.74 12.84
C ALA A 41 -9.13 -2.76 13.42
N LEU A 42 -7.97 -2.94 12.78
CA LEU A 42 -6.89 -3.79 13.30
C LEU A 42 -5.84 -2.97 14.07
N ASN A 43 -5.74 -1.66 13.81
CA ASN A 43 -4.85 -0.74 14.50
C ASN A 43 -5.44 -0.17 15.79
N CYS A 44 -6.76 -0.21 16.00
CA CYS A 44 -7.43 0.46 17.12
C CYS A 44 -6.97 0.02 18.52
N ASN A 45 -6.40 -1.18 18.64
CA ASN A 45 -5.90 -1.72 19.90
C ASN A 45 -4.36 -1.66 20.01
N LEU A 46 -3.68 -1.04 19.05
CA LEU A 46 -2.22 -0.88 19.06
C LEU A 46 -1.82 0.41 19.77
N SER A 47 -0.63 0.41 20.37
CA SER A 47 -0.01 1.64 20.84
C SER A 47 0.26 2.58 19.66
N GLN A 48 0.27 3.90 19.89
CA GLN A 48 0.48 4.88 18.82
C GLN A 48 1.79 4.64 18.04
N SER A 49 2.83 4.15 18.70
CA SER A 49 4.11 3.79 18.07
C SER A 49 4.06 2.52 17.22
N ASP A 50 3.08 1.65 17.46
CA ASP A 50 2.91 0.37 16.74
C ASP A 50 1.93 0.46 15.56
N VAL A 51 1.12 1.52 15.52
CA VAL A 51 0.17 1.75 14.41
C VAL A 51 0.93 1.84 13.09
N PHE A 52 0.46 1.09 12.09
CA PHE A 52 1.00 1.17 10.74
C PHE A 52 -0.09 0.88 9.70
N GLY A 53 -0.66 1.94 9.15
CA GLY A 53 -1.52 1.94 7.97
C GLY A 53 -0.84 2.59 6.77
N HIS A 54 -1.60 2.80 5.69
CA HIS A 54 -1.08 3.42 4.46
C HIS A 54 -0.59 4.85 4.70
N TRP A 55 -1.24 5.60 5.59
CA TRP A 55 -0.86 6.98 5.88
C TRP A 55 0.45 7.05 6.68
N GLU A 56 0.68 6.14 7.62
CA GLU A 56 1.97 6.04 8.33
C GLU A 56 3.10 5.63 7.38
N LEU A 57 2.81 4.78 6.38
CA LEU A 57 3.73 4.48 5.29
C LEU A 57 4.06 5.74 4.47
N LEU A 58 3.04 6.48 4.02
CA LEU A 58 3.23 7.71 3.25
C LEU A 58 4.02 8.77 4.04
N ASP A 59 3.71 8.98 5.32
CA ASP A 59 4.46 9.89 6.19
C ASP A 59 5.94 9.46 6.33
N THR A 60 6.17 8.15 6.45
CA THR A 60 7.53 7.59 6.56
C THR A 60 8.35 7.85 5.29
N LEU A 61 7.75 7.68 4.11
CA LEU A 61 8.42 7.93 2.82
C LEU A 61 8.55 9.43 2.52
N GLY A 62 7.52 10.23 2.85
CA GLY A 62 7.54 11.68 2.70
C GLY A 62 8.65 12.35 3.51
N LYS A 63 8.91 11.88 4.74
CA LYS A 63 10.06 12.33 5.56
C LYS A 63 11.41 12.08 4.88
N ARG A 64 11.49 11.10 3.98
CA ARG A 64 12.69 10.76 3.20
C ARG A 64 12.70 11.44 1.82
N LYS A 65 11.70 12.27 1.51
CA LYS A 65 11.45 12.86 0.19
C LYS A 65 11.30 11.80 -0.90
N GLU A 66 10.71 10.67 -0.55
CA GLU A 66 10.41 9.56 -1.46
C GLU A 66 8.90 9.52 -1.72
N GLU A 67 8.50 9.42 -2.98
CA GLU A 67 7.10 9.29 -3.37
C GLU A 67 6.79 7.83 -3.72
N LEU A 68 5.64 7.32 -3.28
CA LEU A 68 5.17 5.99 -3.65
C LEU A 68 4.19 6.10 -4.81
N GLY A 69 4.32 5.26 -5.84
CA GLY A 69 3.41 5.24 -6.99
C GLY A 69 2.56 3.98 -7.10
N LEU A 70 3.10 2.83 -6.69
CA LEU A 70 2.43 1.53 -6.78
C LEU A 70 2.64 0.72 -5.51
N ILE A 71 1.59 0.06 -5.01
CA ILE A 71 1.65 -1.01 -4.02
C ILE A 71 1.39 -2.35 -4.70
N ILE A 72 2.31 -3.29 -4.53
CA ILE A 72 2.13 -4.70 -4.86
C ILE A 72 1.93 -5.49 -3.56
N ASP A 73 0.71 -5.98 -3.36
CA ASP A 73 0.31 -6.79 -2.21
C ASP A 73 0.44 -8.29 -2.53
N LEU A 74 1.38 -8.93 -1.83
CA LEU A 74 1.69 -10.36 -1.99
C LEU A 74 0.99 -11.25 -0.95
N THR A 75 0.13 -10.68 -0.10
CA THR A 75 -0.56 -11.48 0.93
C THR A 75 -1.58 -12.41 0.29
N PHE A 76 -1.71 -13.62 0.83
CA PHE A 76 -2.67 -14.62 0.37
C PHE A 76 -4.03 -14.48 1.09
N THR A 77 -4.46 -13.25 1.32
CA THR A 77 -5.69 -12.90 2.05
C THR A 77 -6.05 -11.44 1.79
N THR A 78 -7.31 -11.07 1.93
CA THR A 78 -7.81 -9.69 1.78
C THR A 78 -8.26 -9.08 3.11
N ARG A 79 -7.92 -9.72 4.25
CA ARG A 79 -8.44 -9.31 5.56
C ARG A 79 -7.79 -8.06 6.14
N TYR A 80 -6.56 -7.76 5.75
CA TYR A 80 -5.74 -6.72 6.39
C TYR A 80 -6.16 -5.32 5.98
N TYR A 81 -6.53 -5.14 4.72
CA TYR A 81 -7.11 -3.93 4.16
C TYR A 81 -7.75 -4.25 2.81
N LYS A 82 -8.59 -3.34 2.31
CA LYS A 82 -9.19 -3.39 0.99
C LYS A 82 -8.80 -2.16 0.17
N LEU A 83 -9.20 -2.12 -1.10
CA LEU A 83 -8.93 -0.98 -1.97
C LEU A 83 -9.49 0.34 -1.41
N GLU A 84 -10.58 0.28 -0.65
CA GLU A 84 -11.19 1.39 0.09
C GLU A 84 -10.29 1.99 1.18
N ASP A 85 -9.31 1.23 1.66
CA ASP A 85 -8.34 1.69 2.66
C ASP A 85 -7.05 2.25 2.02
N VAL A 86 -6.87 2.10 0.70
CA VAL A 86 -5.67 2.54 -0.03
C VAL A 86 -5.86 3.97 -0.52
N PRO A 87 -4.92 4.90 -0.25
CA PRO A 87 -4.97 6.28 -0.74
C PRO A 87 -5.16 6.37 -2.27
N ASP A 88 -6.03 7.26 -2.72
CA ASP A 88 -6.38 7.48 -4.14
C ASP A 88 -5.23 8.04 -5.01
N SER A 89 -4.18 8.50 -4.36
CA SER A 89 -2.89 8.88 -4.96
C SER A 89 -2.04 7.68 -5.37
N LEU A 90 -2.37 6.47 -4.92
CA LEU A 90 -1.61 5.24 -5.15
C LEU A 90 -2.31 4.30 -6.13
N MET A 91 -1.52 3.64 -6.96
CA MET A 91 -1.93 2.43 -7.67
C MET A 91 -1.74 1.21 -6.77
N PHE A 92 -2.63 0.23 -6.89
CA PHE A 92 -2.64 -0.99 -6.08
C PHE A 92 -2.81 -2.23 -6.97
N LEU A 93 -1.96 -3.22 -6.75
CA LEU A 93 -2.06 -4.52 -7.42
C LEU A 93 -1.95 -5.65 -6.41
N LYS A 94 -2.93 -6.55 -6.45
CA LYS A 94 -2.95 -7.78 -5.65
C LYS A 94 -2.38 -8.95 -6.45
N ILE A 95 -1.31 -9.57 -5.96
CA ILE A 95 -0.74 -10.81 -6.50
C ILE A 95 -0.76 -11.86 -5.38
N PHE A 96 -1.78 -12.72 -5.38
CA PHE A 96 -1.95 -13.75 -4.36
C PHE A 96 -0.76 -14.72 -4.33
N THR A 97 0.14 -14.55 -3.36
CA THR A 97 1.35 -15.36 -3.24
C THR A 97 1.26 -16.30 -2.04
N GLN A 98 1.13 -17.60 -2.31
CA GLN A 98 1.08 -18.63 -1.27
C GLN A 98 2.36 -18.59 -0.42
N GLY A 99 2.21 -18.80 0.88
CA GLY A 99 3.36 -18.89 1.79
C GLY A 99 3.99 -20.28 1.77
N HIS A 100 5.21 -20.38 2.30
CA HIS A 100 5.99 -21.62 2.49
C HIS A 100 6.62 -22.16 1.22
N GLU A 101 5.87 -22.25 0.12
CA GLU A 101 6.41 -22.70 -1.16
C GLU A 101 7.07 -21.56 -1.95
N VAL A 102 8.04 -21.92 -2.79
CA VAL A 102 8.67 -20.98 -3.73
C VAL A 102 7.57 -20.47 -4.68
N PRO A 103 7.41 -19.14 -4.85
CA PRO A 103 6.43 -18.59 -5.77
C PRO A 103 6.51 -19.21 -7.17
N SER A 104 5.34 -19.49 -7.77
CA SER A 104 5.27 -20.14 -9.09
C SER A 104 5.80 -19.23 -10.19
N ASN A 105 6.13 -19.82 -11.35
CA ASN A 105 6.57 -19.04 -12.51
C ASN A 105 5.51 -18.01 -12.94
N ASP A 106 4.22 -18.33 -12.83
CA ASP A 106 3.14 -17.38 -13.12
C ASP A 106 3.14 -16.21 -12.15
N THR A 107 3.30 -16.47 -10.84
CA THR A 107 3.41 -15.40 -9.84
C THR A 107 4.62 -14.52 -10.08
N ILE A 108 5.77 -15.13 -10.41
CA ILE A 108 7.00 -14.41 -10.73
C ILE A 108 6.81 -13.56 -11.99
N LEU A 109 6.17 -14.09 -13.03
CA LEU A 109 5.88 -13.37 -14.27
C LEU A 109 4.91 -12.20 -14.02
N SER A 110 3.82 -12.40 -13.27
CA SER A 110 2.90 -11.33 -12.91
C SER A 110 3.59 -10.20 -12.13
N PHE A 111 4.52 -10.55 -11.23
CA PHE A 111 5.33 -9.55 -10.53
C PHE A 111 6.22 -8.77 -11.50
N LYS A 112 6.92 -9.46 -12.41
CA LYS A 112 7.75 -8.83 -13.45
C LYS A 112 6.94 -7.89 -14.35
N GLN A 113 5.77 -8.33 -14.82
CA GLN A 113 4.85 -7.53 -15.64
C GLN A 113 4.42 -6.24 -14.92
N ALA A 114 4.01 -6.36 -13.66
CA ALA A 114 3.59 -5.22 -12.85
C ALA A 114 4.70 -4.18 -12.68
N VAL A 115 5.92 -4.64 -12.35
CA VAL A 115 7.09 -3.78 -12.19
C VAL A 115 7.46 -3.14 -13.52
N HIS A 116 7.56 -3.94 -14.59
CA HIS A 116 7.91 -3.45 -15.92
C HIS A 116 6.95 -2.37 -16.38
N ARG A 117 5.64 -2.62 -16.29
CA ARG A 117 4.60 -1.67 -16.69
C ARG A 117 4.68 -0.37 -15.90
N PHE A 118 4.84 -0.46 -14.58
CA PHE A 118 4.98 0.74 -13.75
C PHE A 118 6.20 1.57 -14.16
N LEU A 119 7.35 0.93 -14.37
CA LEU A 119 8.57 1.63 -14.80
C LEU A 119 8.41 2.26 -16.19
N GLN A 120 7.70 1.62 -17.12
CA GLN A 120 7.40 2.18 -18.44
C GLN A 120 6.50 3.41 -18.36
N ASP A 121 5.43 3.34 -17.56
CA ASP A 121 4.46 4.42 -17.41
C ASP A 121 4.99 5.59 -16.57
N ASN A 122 6.09 5.39 -15.85
CA ASN A 122 6.67 6.37 -14.92
C ASN A 122 8.15 6.65 -15.24
N LYS A 123 8.55 6.63 -16.51
CA LYS A 123 9.95 6.92 -16.93
C LYS A 123 10.41 8.35 -16.61
N ASP A 124 9.46 9.27 -16.49
CA ASP A 124 9.66 10.70 -16.28
C ASP A 124 9.72 11.11 -14.80
N ASN A 125 9.58 10.15 -13.88
CA ASN A 125 9.59 10.39 -12.44
C ASN A 125 10.31 9.28 -11.68
N ASP A 126 10.53 9.51 -10.38
CA ASP A 126 11.27 8.59 -9.49
C ASP A 126 10.37 7.93 -8.43
N LYS A 127 9.05 7.85 -8.69
CA LYS A 127 8.09 7.22 -7.75
C LYS A 127 8.45 5.77 -7.47
N LEU A 128 8.30 5.32 -6.25
CA LEU A 128 8.68 3.98 -5.83
C LEU A 128 7.57 2.95 -6.06
N ILE A 129 8.01 1.70 -6.19
CA ILE A 129 7.21 0.48 -6.12
C ILE A 129 7.34 -0.07 -4.70
N GLY A 130 6.23 -0.01 -3.98
CA GLY A 130 6.07 -0.58 -2.66
C GLY A 130 5.68 -2.04 -2.75
N VAL A 131 6.46 -2.93 -2.14
CA VAL A 131 6.16 -4.36 -2.15
C VAL A 131 6.00 -4.85 -0.72
N HIS A 132 4.89 -5.52 -0.43
CA HIS A 132 4.71 -6.14 0.88
C HIS A 132 4.11 -7.54 0.79
N CYS A 133 4.41 -8.32 1.82
CA CYS A 133 3.64 -9.50 2.17
C CYS A 133 3.12 -9.26 3.60
N THR A 134 2.96 -10.29 4.43
CA THR A 134 2.54 -10.06 5.84
C THR A 134 3.61 -9.32 6.62
N HIS A 135 4.86 -9.78 6.57
CA HIS A 135 5.99 -9.19 7.30
C HIS A 135 6.90 -8.35 6.41
N GLY A 136 6.63 -8.30 5.10
CA GLY A 136 7.49 -7.60 4.14
C GLY A 136 8.88 -8.21 3.99
N LEU A 137 9.02 -9.51 4.31
CA LEU A 137 10.33 -10.16 4.44
C LEU A 137 10.50 -11.30 3.45
N ASN A 138 9.83 -12.44 3.68
CA ASN A 138 10.11 -13.66 2.93
C ASN A 138 9.61 -13.64 1.48
N ARG A 139 8.29 -13.56 1.25
CA ARG A 139 7.73 -13.51 -0.12
C ARG A 139 8.14 -12.25 -0.87
N THR A 140 8.17 -11.12 -0.15
CA THR A 140 8.64 -9.83 -0.65
C THR A 140 10.09 -9.92 -1.11
N GLY A 141 10.99 -10.37 -0.23
CA GLY A 141 12.40 -10.53 -0.55
C GLY A 141 12.63 -11.50 -1.69
N TYR A 142 11.91 -12.63 -1.71
CA TYR A 142 12.00 -13.55 -2.83
C TYR A 142 11.65 -12.89 -4.16
N LEU A 143 10.49 -12.26 -4.29
CA LEU A 143 10.06 -11.68 -5.58
C LEU A 143 10.91 -10.48 -5.99
N VAL A 144 11.30 -9.62 -5.04
CA VAL A 144 12.22 -8.51 -5.32
C VAL A 144 13.58 -9.03 -5.77
N CYS A 145 14.23 -9.92 -5.01
CA CYS A 145 15.52 -10.49 -5.40
C CYS A 145 15.43 -11.25 -6.73
N ARG A 146 14.36 -12.02 -6.95
CA ARG A 146 14.14 -12.74 -8.20
C ARG A 146 14.02 -11.80 -9.40
N TYR A 147 13.36 -10.65 -9.24
CA TYR A 147 13.34 -9.60 -10.28
C TYR A 147 14.75 -9.07 -10.56
N LEU A 148 15.48 -8.67 -9.51
CA LEU A 148 16.85 -8.14 -9.65
C LEU A 148 17.78 -9.14 -10.37
N ILE A 149 17.65 -10.43 -10.07
CA ILE A 149 18.44 -11.50 -10.70
C ILE A 149 18.02 -11.70 -12.17
N ASP A 150 16.73 -11.89 -12.41
CA ASP A 150 16.26 -12.33 -13.72
C ASP A 150 16.22 -11.20 -14.75
N VAL A 151 15.91 -9.98 -14.31
CA VAL A 151 15.67 -8.81 -15.18
C VAL A 151 16.89 -7.89 -15.17
N ASP A 152 17.35 -7.49 -13.99
CA ASP A 152 18.47 -6.54 -13.87
C ASP A 152 19.85 -7.20 -13.93
N GLY A 153 19.91 -8.54 -13.95
CA GLY A 153 21.15 -9.31 -14.03
C GLY A 153 22.03 -9.22 -12.78
N VAL A 154 21.46 -8.83 -11.64
CA VAL A 154 22.18 -8.74 -10.37
C VAL A 154 22.56 -10.13 -9.87
N ASP A 155 23.80 -10.29 -9.41
CA ASP A 155 24.26 -11.52 -8.78
C ASP A 155 23.33 -11.93 -7.60
N PRO A 156 22.95 -13.21 -7.46
CA PRO A 156 22.04 -13.65 -6.42
C PRO A 156 22.46 -13.32 -4.99
N LYS A 157 23.75 -13.43 -4.65
CA LYS A 157 24.24 -13.10 -3.32
C LYS A 157 24.09 -11.60 -3.09
N LYS A 158 24.46 -10.78 -4.09
CA LYS A 158 24.29 -9.33 -4.02
C LYS A 158 22.83 -8.89 -3.91
N ALA A 159 21.92 -9.52 -4.66
CA ALA A 159 20.49 -9.22 -4.60
C ALA A 159 19.90 -9.49 -3.20
N ILE A 160 20.29 -10.60 -2.58
CA ILE A 160 19.87 -10.95 -1.21
C ILE A 160 20.45 -9.95 -0.20
N GLU A 161 21.73 -9.61 -0.31
CA GLU A 161 22.39 -8.64 0.56
C GLU A 161 21.72 -7.26 0.48
N LEU A 162 21.50 -6.75 -0.75
CA LEU A 162 20.83 -5.47 -0.99
C LEU A 162 19.42 -5.44 -0.39
N PHE A 163 18.65 -6.52 -0.57
CA PHE A 163 17.32 -6.61 0.01
C PHE A 163 17.39 -6.62 1.54
N ASN A 164 18.19 -7.49 2.15
CA ASN A 164 18.29 -7.63 3.59
C ASN A 164 18.74 -6.32 4.26
N SER A 165 19.77 -5.67 3.72
CA SER A 165 20.29 -4.41 4.25
C SER A 165 19.27 -3.27 4.15
N SER A 166 18.53 -3.21 3.05
CA SER A 166 17.53 -2.16 2.85
C SER A 166 16.26 -2.44 3.66
N ARG A 167 15.86 -3.71 3.81
CA ARG A 167 14.70 -4.12 4.60
C ARG A 167 14.93 -3.97 6.11
N GLY A 168 16.18 -4.09 6.56
CA GLY A 168 16.55 -4.09 7.98
C GLY A 168 16.30 -5.42 8.69
N HIS A 169 15.95 -6.47 7.94
CA HIS A 169 15.67 -7.83 8.40
C HIS A 169 16.13 -8.81 7.34
N THR A 170 16.55 -10.02 7.73
CA THR A 170 17.06 -11.04 6.81
C THR A 170 15.97 -12.02 6.38
N ILE A 171 15.91 -12.36 5.09
CA ILE A 171 15.04 -13.45 4.61
C ILE A 171 15.30 -14.72 5.44
N GLU A 172 14.24 -15.30 6.00
CA GLU A 172 14.29 -16.44 6.93
C GLU A 172 14.04 -17.79 6.24
N ARG A 173 13.43 -17.78 5.04
CA ARG A 173 13.00 -19.01 4.37
C ARG A 173 14.16 -19.63 3.59
N GLU A 174 14.71 -20.71 4.13
CA GLU A 174 15.84 -21.42 3.52
C GLU A 174 15.56 -21.96 2.12
N ASN A 175 14.33 -22.43 1.84
CA ASN A 175 13.97 -22.86 0.49
C ASN A 175 13.94 -21.69 -0.52
N TYR A 176 13.59 -20.48 -0.08
CA TYR A 176 13.64 -19.28 -0.92
C TYR A 176 15.09 -18.89 -1.19
N LEU A 177 15.92 -18.87 -0.15
CA LEU A 177 17.35 -18.57 -0.28
C LEU A 177 18.06 -19.57 -1.20
N ARG A 178 17.75 -20.86 -1.08
CA ARG A 178 18.28 -21.91 -1.96
C ARG A 178 17.88 -21.66 -3.41
N ASP A 179 16.60 -21.44 -3.70
CA ASP A 179 16.16 -21.17 -5.07
C ASP A 179 16.75 -19.86 -5.63
N LEU A 180 16.90 -18.80 -4.83
CA LEU A 180 17.56 -17.58 -5.28
C LEU A 180 19.02 -17.83 -5.66
N ARG A 181 19.77 -18.57 -4.82
CA ARG A 181 21.20 -18.83 -5.01
C ARG A 181 21.50 -19.79 -6.15
N SER A 182 20.71 -20.84 -6.31
CA SER A 182 21.02 -21.96 -7.20
C SER A 182 19.88 -22.41 -8.11
N GLY A 183 18.69 -21.81 -7.99
CA GLY A 183 17.57 -22.10 -8.86
C GLY A 183 17.75 -21.51 -10.25
N PRO A 184 17.10 -22.07 -11.29
CA PRO A 184 17.24 -21.57 -12.65
C PRO A 184 16.68 -20.17 -12.80
N LYS A 185 17.26 -19.37 -13.69
CA LYS A 185 16.68 -18.08 -14.12
C LYS A 185 15.25 -18.31 -14.63
N ARG A 186 14.28 -17.53 -14.15
CA ARG A 186 12.91 -17.65 -14.68
C ARG A 186 12.77 -16.81 -15.94
N SER A 187 11.96 -17.31 -16.88
CA SER A 187 11.75 -16.64 -18.16
C SER A 187 11.25 -15.20 -17.97
N ASN A 188 11.65 -14.33 -18.91
CA ASN A 188 11.12 -12.97 -19.05
C ASN A 188 10.14 -12.88 -20.24
N THR A 189 9.88 -13.98 -20.96
CA THR A 189 8.88 -14.04 -22.03
C THR A 189 7.51 -13.66 -21.49
N GLY A 190 6.82 -12.75 -22.19
CA GLY A 190 5.51 -12.24 -21.79
C GLY A 190 5.56 -11.11 -20.76
N MET A 191 6.73 -10.60 -20.38
CA MET A 191 6.84 -9.48 -19.42
C MET A 191 6.21 -8.17 -19.94
N GLU A 192 6.14 -8.01 -21.26
CA GLU A 192 5.50 -6.86 -21.93
C GLU A 192 3.96 -6.96 -21.97
N GLU A 193 3.40 -8.12 -21.64
CA GLU A 193 1.95 -8.34 -21.62
C GLU A 193 1.32 -7.81 -20.33
N CYS A 194 0.13 -7.22 -20.44
CA CYS A 194 -0.67 -6.84 -19.28
C CYS A 194 -1.76 -7.88 -19.02
N LYS A 195 -1.56 -8.77 -18.04
CA LYS A 195 -2.58 -9.75 -17.62
C LYS A 195 -3.51 -9.22 -16.54
N GLN A 196 -3.04 -8.28 -15.72
CA GLN A 196 -3.80 -7.70 -14.62
C GLN A 196 -3.40 -6.24 -14.45
N GLU A 197 -4.40 -5.35 -14.49
CA GLU A 197 -4.20 -3.92 -14.32
C GLU A 197 -4.19 -3.54 -12.83
N ALA A 198 -3.32 -2.60 -12.48
CA ALA A 198 -3.34 -1.99 -11.15
C ALA A 198 -4.58 -1.09 -11.03
N GLN A 199 -5.21 -1.11 -9.86
CA GLN A 199 -6.38 -0.29 -9.57
C GLN A 199 -5.96 0.94 -8.77
N ARG A 200 -6.61 2.08 -9.02
CA ARG A 200 -6.42 3.27 -8.19
C ARG A 200 -7.05 3.05 -6.81
N GLY A 201 -6.36 3.48 -5.75
CA GLY A 201 -6.90 3.50 -4.39
C GLY A 201 -8.17 4.35 -4.29
N ARG A 202 -8.93 4.17 -3.20
CA ARG A 202 -10.24 4.81 -3.00
C ARG A 202 -10.35 5.61 -1.70
N ALA A 203 -9.32 5.61 -0.85
CA ALA A 203 -9.29 6.41 0.37
C ALA A 203 -8.89 7.85 0.02
N VAL A 204 -9.80 8.80 0.23
CA VAL A 204 -9.56 10.23 0.00
C VAL A 204 -8.88 10.89 1.19
N CYS A 205 -9.09 10.38 2.40
CA CYS A 205 -8.56 10.97 3.62
C CYS A 205 -8.04 9.92 4.62
N ARG A 206 -7.22 10.39 5.55
CA ARG A 206 -6.76 9.60 6.70
C ARG A 206 -7.94 9.25 7.59
N PRO A 207 -8.14 7.97 7.97
CA PRO A 207 -9.21 7.61 8.89
C PRO A 207 -9.06 8.38 10.21
N SER A 208 -10.15 8.98 10.69
CA SER A 208 -10.16 9.71 11.96
C SER A 208 -10.00 8.73 13.11
N SER A 209 -9.08 9.00 14.04
CA SER A 209 -8.87 8.19 15.24
C SER A 209 -10.02 8.28 16.26
N ASP A 210 -11.06 9.06 15.97
CA ASP A 210 -12.13 9.36 16.92
C ASP A 210 -13.26 8.32 16.83
N PRO A 211 -13.53 7.54 17.90
CA PRO A 211 -14.60 6.54 17.90
C PRO A 211 -16.00 7.16 18.01
N SER A 212 -16.12 8.44 18.36
CA SER A 212 -17.38 9.16 18.42
C SER A 212 -17.71 9.81 17.09
N GLY A 213 -18.26 9.02 16.18
CA GLY A 213 -18.99 9.56 15.03
C GLY A 213 -20.27 10.26 15.53
N HIS A 214 -20.20 11.55 15.80
CA HIS A 214 -21.40 12.39 15.69
C HIS A 214 -21.66 12.59 14.20
N LEU A 215 -22.67 11.89 13.70
CA LEU A 215 -23.37 12.25 12.47
C LEU A 215 -23.97 13.64 12.70
N GLU A 216 -23.30 14.70 12.25
CA GLU A 216 -23.99 15.96 11.99
C GLU A 216 -24.74 15.80 10.66
N ASP A 217 -25.96 15.31 10.79
CA ASP A 217 -26.99 15.36 9.76
C ASP A 217 -27.37 16.83 9.50
N GLY A 218 -27.20 17.25 8.24
CA GLY A 218 -28.07 18.21 7.56
C GLY A 218 -28.30 19.60 8.16
N HIS A 219 -27.70 20.61 7.54
CA HIS A 219 -28.43 21.86 7.26
C HIS A 219 -28.18 22.32 5.82
N MET A 220 -29.01 21.80 4.91
CA MET A 220 -29.34 22.54 3.70
C MET A 220 -30.07 23.81 4.12
N ALA A 221 -29.47 24.97 3.88
CA ALA A 221 -30.16 26.25 4.00
C ALA A 221 -31.35 26.26 3.01
N ARG A 222 -32.55 26.08 3.56
CA ARG A 222 -33.80 26.34 2.85
C ARG A 222 -33.94 27.85 2.69
N VAL A 223 -33.85 28.30 1.44
CA VAL A 223 -34.40 29.60 1.03
C VAL A 223 -35.90 29.43 1.07
N ASP A 224 -36.57 30.12 1.99
CA ASP A 224 -38.02 30.20 1.99
C ASP A 224 -38.47 31.66 1.85
N ASP A 225 -39.47 31.79 1.00
CA ASP A 225 -39.87 32.97 0.26
C ASP A 225 -41.27 33.36 0.77
N ARG A 226 -41.47 34.66 1.03
CA ARG A 226 -42.75 35.39 1.20
C ARG A 226 -43.51 35.29 2.53
N TYR A 227 -43.82 36.48 3.08
CA TYR A 227 -45.19 37.04 3.25
C TYR A 227 -45.07 38.51 3.72
N SER A 228 -45.27 39.51 2.85
CA SER A 228 -46.51 40.29 2.64
C SER A 228 -47.07 41.03 3.86
N HIS A 229 -46.98 42.38 3.89
CA HIS A 229 -48.20 43.22 3.85
C HIS A 229 -47.93 44.71 3.55
N ARG A 230 -48.86 45.22 2.75
CA ARG A 230 -49.05 46.53 2.10
C ARG A 230 -49.72 47.57 3.02
N THR A 231 -49.37 48.86 2.86
CA THR A 231 -50.19 50.12 2.86
C THR A 231 -49.33 51.33 3.30
N GLU A 232 -49.47 52.59 2.89
CA GLU A 232 -50.06 53.34 1.76
C GLU A 232 -49.73 54.85 1.97
N TYR A 233 -49.74 55.67 0.89
CA TYR A 233 -49.83 57.15 0.82
C TYR A 233 -48.75 58.09 1.43
N ARG A 234 -48.12 58.98 0.63
CA ARG A 234 -48.61 60.33 0.20
C ARG A 234 -47.46 61.28 -0.26
N THR A 235 -47.54 61.73 -1.52
CA THR A 235 -47.16 63.03 -2.14
C THR A 235 -46.06 63.95 -1.57
N ARG A 236 -45.10 64.38 -2.41
CA ARG A 236 -45.00 65.72 -3.06
C ARG A 236 -43.60 65.97 -3.64
N THR A 237 -43.55 66.39 -4.90
CA THR A 237 -42.45 67.16 -5.52
C THR A 237 -42.46 68.61 -5.01
N PRO A 238 -41.36 69.39 -5.11
CA PRO A 238 -41.14 70.19 -6.34
C PRO A 238 -39.67 70.50 -6.75
N SER A 239 -39.50 70.85 -8.04
CA SER A 239 -38.64 71.89 -8.67
C SER A 239 -37.13 71.97 -8.35
N HIS A 240 -36.24 71.82 -9.34
CA HIS A 240 -35.59 72.89 -10.17
C HIS A 240 -34.75 73.90 -9.37
N MET A 241 -33.53 74.26 -9.76
CA MET A 241 -32.95 74.46 -11.10
C MET A 241 -31.64 73.71 -11.35
#